data_AF-A0A7V9Q1R6-F1
#
_entry.id   AF-A0A7V9Q1R6-F1
#
_cell.length_a   1.000
_cell.length_b   1.000
_cell.length_c   1.000
_cell.angle_alpha   90.00
_cell.angle_beta   90.00
_cell.angle_gamma   90.00
#
_symmetry.space_group_name_H-M   'P 1'
#
loop_
_entity.id
_entity.type
_entity.pdbx_description
1 polymer ?
#
loop_
_entity_poly.entity_id
_entity_poly.type
_entity_poly.pdbx_seq_one_letter_code
_entity_poly.pdbx_strand_id
1 'polypeptide(L)' 'MDARRRLADELRRHALILGEVTLSSGAVASYYVDAKRAILLPAGFLALS' A
#
# COMPACT_ATOMS: atom_id res chain seq x y z
N MET A 1 -5.47 -18.30 -2.37
CA MET A 1 -4.57 -17.13 -2.33
C MET A 1 -4.53 -16.65 -0.89
N ASP A 2 -3.35 -16.54 -0.29
CA ASP A 2 -3.14 -16.05 1.09
C ASP A 2 -3.64 -14.59 1.24
N ALA A 3 -4.24 -14.25 2.39
CA ALA A 3 -4.73 -12.90 2.69
C ALA A 3 -3.62 -11.85 2.53
N ARG A 4 -2.41 -12.16 3.00
CA ARG A 4 -1.23 -11.31 2.80
C ARG A 4 -0.90 -11.09 1.33
N ARG A 5 -1.01 -12.13 0.49
CA ARG A 5 -0.78 -12.01 -0.96
C ARG A 5 -1.84 -11.12 -1.60
N ARG A 6 -3.11 -11.31 -1.25
CA ARG A 6 -4.21 -10.46 -1.71
C ARG A 6 -3.95 -9.01 -1.31
N LEU A 7 -3.62 -8.74 -0.06
CA LEU A 7 -3.33 -7.39 0.43
C LEU A 7 -2.16 -6.75 -0.33
N ALA A 8 -1.06 -7.49 -0.54
CA ALA A 8 0.07 -6.99 -1.30
C ALA A 8 -0.30 -6.66 -2.77
N ASP A 9 -1.18 -7.45 -3.39
CA ASP A 9 -1.65 -7.20 -4.76
C ASP A 9 -2.60 -5.99 -4.84
N GLU A 10 -3.46 -5.78 -3.85
CA GLU A 10 -4.29 -4.57 -3.76
C GLU A 10 -3.44 -3.31 -3.49
N LEU A 11 -2.45 -3.39 -2.60
CA LEU A 11 -1.53 -2.28 -2.31
C LEU A 11 -0.72 -1.87 -3.55
N ARG A 12 -0.19 -2.83 -4.31
CA ARG A 12 0.52 -2.54 -5.56
C ARG A 12 -0.35 -1.85 -6.60
N ARG A 13 -1.61 -2.25 -6.72
CA ARG A 13 -2.54 -1.71 -7.71
C ARG A 13 -3.09 -0.34 -7.36
N HIS A 14 -3.34 -0.07 -6.08
CA HIS A 14 -4.12 1.09 -5.67
C HIS A 14 -3.36 2.10 -4.80
N ALA A 15 -2.28 1.68 -4.13
CA ALA A 15 -1.61 2.45 -3.08
C ALA A 15 -0.14 2.77 -3.34
N LEU A 16 0.51 2.13 -4.32
CA LEU A 16 1.92 2.36 -4.64
C LEU A 16 2.12 3.67 -5.42
N ILE A 17 2.93 4.57 -4.85
CA ILE A 17 3.36 5.81 -5.48
C ILE A 17 4.86 5.72 -5.69
N LEU A 18 5.32 5.88 -6.93
CA LEU A 18 6.74 5.83 -7.30
C LEU A 18 7.29 7.26 -7.43
N GLY A 19 8.55 7.44 -7.03
CA GLY A 19 9.24 8.73 -7.05
C GLY A 19 9.92 9.03 -5.72
N GLU A 20 10.75 10.07 -5.69
CA GLU A 20 11.40 10.50 -4.45
C GLU A 20 10.40 11.13 -3.49
N VAL A 21 10.36 10.61 -2.26
CA VAL A 21 9.49 11.09 -1.19
C VAL A 21 10.31 11.27 0.08
N THR A 22 10.23 12.45 0.69
CA THR A 22 10.73 12.67 2.04
C THR A 22 9.70 12.16 3.05
N LEU A 23 10.09 11.16 3.83
CA LEU A 23 9.25 10.58 4.88
C LEU A 23 9.17 11.52 6.09
N SER A 24 8.21 11.28 6.99
CA SER A 24 8.08 12.06 8.23
C SER A 24 9.29 11.97 9.16
N SER A 25 10.14 10.96 8.97
CA SER A 25 11.44 10.81 9.65
C SER A 25 12.56 11.68 9.06
N GLY A 26 12.32 12.35 7.93
CA GLY A 26 13.34 13.08 7.16
C GLY A 26 14.15 12.21 6.19
N ALA A 27 13.98 10.88 6.20
CA ALA A 27 14.62 9.99 5.24
C ALA A 27 13.99 10.13 3.84
N VAL A 28 14.80 9.98 2.79
CA VAL A 28 14.34 9.92 1.40
C VAL A 28 14.09 8.47 1.00
N ALA A 29 12.94 8.20 0.38
CA ALA A 29 12.58 6.91 -0.19
C ALA A 29 12.22 7.05 -1.68
N SER A 30 12.41 5.98 -2.45
CA SER A 30 12.07 5.92 -3.89
C SER A 30 10.61 5.57 -4.18
N TYR A 31 9.83 5.29 -3.13
CA TYR A 31 8.40 5.02 -3.22
C TYR A 31 7.70 5.29 -1.89
N TYR A 32 6.38 5.44 -1.96
CA TYR A 32 5.49 5.57 -0.82
C TYR A 32 4.27 4.66 -1.02
N VAL A 33 3.74 4.13 0.09
CA VAL A 33 2.52 3.31 0.09
C VAL A 33 1.47 3.99 0.94
N ASP A 34 0.46 4.57 0.30
CA ASP A 34 -0.72 5.09 1.01
C ASP A 34 -1.74 3.97 1.20
N ALA A 35 -1.58 3.20 2.28
CA ALA A 35 -2.41 2.03 2.54
C ALA A 35 -3.92 2.33 2.50
N LYS A 36 -4.35 3.54 2.87
CA LYS A 36 -5.77 3.94 2.85
C LYS A 36 -6.40 3.79 1.47
N ARG A 37 -5.64 4.02 0.40
CA ARG A 37 -6.12 3.88 -0.98
C ARG A 37 -6.47 2.43 -1.37
N ALA A 38 -5.93 1.44 -0.66
CA ALA A 38 -6.23 0.02 -0.89
C ALA A 38 -7.19 -0.54 0.17
N ILE A 39 -6.97 -0.26 1.46
CA ILE A 39 -7.75 -0.89 2.54
C ILE A 39 -9.18 -0.35 2.66
N LEU A 40 -9.48 0.80 2.05
CA LEU A 40 -10.84 1.33 1.96
C LEU A 40 -11.64 0.73 0.79
N LEU A 41 -11.03 -0.14 -0.02
CA LEU A 41 -11.71 -0.92 -1.06
C LEU A 41 -12.15 -2.28 -0.49
N PRO A 42 -13.27 -2.87 -0.97
CA PRO A 42 -13.78 -4.13 -0.42
C PRO A 42 -12.75 -5.26 -0.40
N ALA A 43 -12.01 -5.46 -1.50
CA ALA A 43 -11.03 -6.53 -1.61
C ALA A 43 -9.81 -6.32 -0.70
N GLY A 44 -9.39 -5.07 -0.49
CA GLY A 44 -8.29 -4.72 0.41
C GLY A 44 -8.70 -4.87 1.88
N PHE A 45 -9.90 -4.42 2.23
CA PHE A 45 -10.44 -4.56 3.59
C PHE A 45 -10.56 -6.02 4.01
N LEU A 46 -11.12 -6.87 3.15
CA LEU A 46 -11.27 -8.31 3.39
C LEU A 46 -9.93 -9.06 3.50
N ALA A 47 -8.82 -8.42 3.12
CA ALA A 47 -7.48 -9.02 3.16
C ALA A 47 -6.67 -8.65 4.43
N LEU A 48 -7.28 -7.97 5.41
CA LEU A 48 -6.63 -7.55 6.66
C LEU A 48 -6.64 -8.61 7.78
N SER A 49 -7.26 -9.76 7.55
CA SER A 49 -7.40 -10.87 8.50
C SER A 49 -6.14 -11.73 8.63
#